data_AF-A0A520QJX6-F1
#
_entry.id   AF-A0A520QJX6-F1
#
_cell.length_a   1.000
_cell.length_b   1.000
_cell.length_c   1.000
_cell.angle_alpha   90.00
_cell.angle_beta   90.00
_cell.angle_gamma   90.00
#
_symmetry.space_group_name_H-M   'P 1'
#
loop_
_entity.id
_entity.type
_entity.pdbx_description
1 polymer ?
#
loop_
_entity_poly.entity_id
_entity_poly.type
_entity_poly.pdbx_seq_one_letter_code
_entity_poly.pdbx_strand_id
1 'polypeptide(L)'
;MKTRTEPVLLVGVVALLGCTGVIDPLPRGPGSPDSELPRGEWECTEPLPGPSPLRRLSHREYRNTVRDLFGWGDVEAAPFAPDPTVHGFDNEASLLVVSPLLAEQYMAAAEGLAEV
;
A
#
# COMPACT_ATOMS: atom_id res chain seq x y z
N MET A 1 43.15 10.39 -31.67
CA MET A 1 42.43 9.16 -32.07
C MET A 1 42.26 8.27 -30.83
N LYS A 2 41.13 8.38 -30.12
CA LYS A 2 40.77 7.47 -29.03
C LYS A 2 39.30 7.13 -29.22
N THR A 3 39.05 5.89 -29.61
CA THR A 3 37.75 5.35 -30.00
C THR A 3 36.82 5.31 -28.78
N ARG A 4 35.60 5.87 -28.94
CA ARG A 4 34.47 5.65 -28.03
C ARG A 4 34.06 4.18 -28.17
N THR A 5 34.21 3.40 -27.11
CA THR A 5 33.77 2.00 -27.07
C THR A 5 32.60 1.89 -26.06
N GLU A 6 31.41 2.12 -26.60
CA GLU A 6 30.08 1.59 -26.28
C GLU A 6 29.88 0.85 -24.93
N PRO A 7 29.08 1.39 -23.97
CA PRO A 7 28.63 0.66 -22.77
C PRO A 7 27.47 -0.32 -23.05
N VAL A 8 27.03 -0.42 -24.32
CA VAL A 8 25.86 -1.24 -24.73
C VAL A 8 26.09 -2.73 -24.54
N LEU A 9 27.33 -3.20 -24.69
CA LEU A 9 27.66 -4.62 -24.56
C LEU A 9 27.46 -5.14 -23.12
N LEU A 10 27.67 -4.29 -22.11
CA LEU A 10 27.64 -4.73 -20.70
C LEU A 10 26.19 -4.92 -20.19
N VAL A 11 25.24 -4.12 -20.69
CA VAL A 11 23.81 -4.25 -20.35
C VAL A 11 23.20 -5.51 -20.98
N GLY A 12 23.61 -5.85 -22.20
CA GLY A 12 23.12 -7.06 -22.90
C GLY A 12 23.52 -8.37 -22.20
N VAL A 13 24.70 -8.42 -21.58
CA VAL A 13 25.19 -9.62 -20.88
C VAL A 13 24.47 -9.84 -19.54
N VAL A 14 24.11 -8.77 -18.82
CA VAL A 14 23.39 -8.90 -17.53
C VAL A 14 21.97 -9.43 -17.73
N ALA A 15 21.28 -9.06 -18.81
CA ALA A 15 19.94 -9.56 -19.12
C ALA A 15 19.91 -11.07 -19.46
N LEU A 16 21.01 -11.62 -20.00
CA LEU A 16 21.12 -13.04 -20.36
C LEU A 16 21.54 -13.94 -19.18
N LEU A 17 22.02 -13.37 -18.08
CA LEU A 17 22.29 -14.05 -16.81
C LEU A 17 21.09 -14.01 -15.85
N GLY A 18 19.92 -13.59 -16.33
CA GLY A 18 18.69 -13.64 -15.55
C GLY A 18 18.45 -15.05 -15.02
N CYS A 19 18.35 -15.17 -13.71
CA CYS A 19 18.05 -16.42 -13.02
C CYS A 19 16.85 -17.10 -13.69
N THR A 20 16.98 -18.38 -14.04
CA THR A 20 15.83 -19.20 -14.40
C THR A 20 14.95 -19.33 -13.16
N GLY A 21 14.00 -18.42 -12.99
CA GLY A 21 12.97 -18.50 -11.96
C GLY A 21 11.96 -19.55 -12.37
N VAL A 22 12.28 -20.83 -12.17
CA VAL A 22 11.25 -21.86 -12.13
C VAL A 22 10.49 -21.61 -10.84
N ILE A 23 9.28 -21.06 -10.97
CA ILE A 23 8.31 -21.14 -9.87
C ILE A 23 7.92 -22.61 -9.85
N ASP A 24 8.53 -23.36 -8.92
CA ASP A 24 8.03 -24.69 -8.60
C ASP A 24 6.53 -24.55 -8.41
N PRO A 25 5.69 -25.35 -9.11
CA PRO A 25 4.27 -25.30 -8.86
C PRO A 25 4.12 -25.55 -7.36
N LEU A 26 3.55 -24.56 -6.66
CA LEU A 26 3.24 -24.68 -5.24
C LEU A 26 2.62 -26.07 -5.04
N PRO A 27 2.94 -26.77 -3.94
CA PRO A 27 2.32 -28.06 -3.63
C PRO A 27 0.83 -27.93 -3.92
N ARG A 28 0.32 -28.72 -4.89
CA ARG A 28 -1.08 -28.59 -5.30
C ARG A 28 -1.90 -28.76 -4.04
N GLY A 29 -2.73 -27.76 -3.77
CA GLY A 29 -3.51 -27.69 -2.55
C GLY A 29 -4.31 -28.97 -2.31
N PRO A 30 -4.79 -29.16 -1.07
CA PRO A 30 -5.59 -30.32 -0.71
C PRO A 30 -6.73 -30.53 -1.72
N GLY A 31 -6.78 -31.72 -2.34
CA GLY A 31 -7.74 -32.07 -3.39
C GLY A 31 -7.14 -32.45 -4.75
N SER A 32 -5.82 -32.38 -4.93
CA SER A 32 -5.16 -32.94 -6.12
C SER A 32 -5.11 -34.47 -6.08
N PRO A 33 -5.13 -35.16 -7.24
CA PRO A 33 -5.15 -36.63 -7.29
C PRO A 33 -3.92 -37.28 -6.65
N ASP A 34 -2.84 -36.52 -6.49
CA ASP A 34 -1.52 -36.91 -6.00
C ASP A 34 -1.14 -36.31 -4.65
N SER A 35 -2.07 -35.66 -3.92
CA SER A 35 -1.76 -35.13 -2.58
C SER A 35 -1.66 -36.24 -1.53
N GLU A 36 -0.46 -36.41 -0.95
CA GLU A 36 -0.18 -37.29 0.19
C GLU A 36 -0.66 -36.72 1.55
N LEU A 37 -1.10 -35.45 1.57
CA LEU A 37 -1.60 -34.80 2.77
C LEU A 37 -3.02 -35.28 3.10
N PRO A 38 -3.35 -35.50 4.39
CA PRO A 38 -4.70 -35.88 4.78
C PRO A 38 -5.72 -34.84 4.28
N ARG A 39 -6.76 -35.32 3.59
CA ARG A 39 -7.92 -34.52 3.19
C ARG A 39 -8.71 -34.15 4.45
N GLY A 40 -8.28 -33.10 5.15
CA GLY A 40 -8.99 -32.60 6.32
C GLY A 40 -8.09 -31.76 7.22
N GLU A 41 -8.14 -30.44 7.04
CA GLU A 41 -7.99 -29.37 8.06
C GLU A 41 -7.74 -28.00 7.43
N TRP A 42 -7.37 -27.94 6.15
CA TRP A 42 -7.17 -26.70 5.40
C TRP A 42 -8.29 -26.46 4.38
N GLU A 43 -9.50 -26.95 4.68
CA GLU A 43 -10.65 -26.61 3.86
C GLU A 43 -10.90 -25.11 4.08
N CYS A 44 -10.77 -24.31 3.02
CA CYS A 44 -11.25 -22.93 3.02
C CYS A 44 -12.79 -22.98 3.12
N THR A 45 -13.29 -23.19 4.34
CA THR A 45 -14.67 -22.85 4.69
C THR A 45 -14.89 -21.38 4.35
N GLU A 46 -16.14 -21.02 4.03
CA GLU A 46 -16.52 -19.65 3.66
C GLU A 46 -15.72 -18.62 4.49
N PRO A 47 -14.96 -17.72 3.84
CA PRO A 47 -14.15 -16.77 4.56
C PRO A 47 -15.06 -15.93 5.45
N LEU A 48 -14.79 -15.93 6.75
CA LEU A 48 -15.41 -15.04 7.72
C LEU A 48 -14.46 -13.84 7.91
N PRO A 49 -14.53 -12.80 7.08
CA PRO A 49 -13.72 -11.61 7.28
C PRO A 49 -14.04 -11.01 8.64
N GLY A 50 -13.02 -10.46 9.29
CA GLY A 50 -13.19 -9.68 10.51
C GLY A 50 -14.02 -8.40 10.26
N PRO A 51 -14.38 -7.68 11.33
CA PRO A 51 -15.12 -6.44 11.21
C PRO A 51 -14.37 -5.40 10.36
N SER A 52 -15.11 -4.66 9.54
CA SER A 52 -14.61 -3.52 8.77
C SER A 52 -15.27 -2.24 9.28
N PRO A 53 -14.78 -1.66 10.39
CA PRO A 53 -15.33 -0.43 10.92
C PRO A 53 -15.04 0.74 9.98
N LEU A 54 -15.91 1.75 10.01
CA LEU A 54 -15.61 3.04 9.38
C LEU A 54 -14.38 3.65 10.06
N ARG A 55 -13.43 4.10 9.25
CA ARG A 55 -12.25 4.85 9.68
C ARG A 55 -12.15 6.13 8.88
N ARG A 56 -11.57 7.18 9.47
CA ARG A 56 -11.10 8.31 8.67
C ARG A 56 -9.86 7.91 7.87
N LEU A 57 -9.54 8.73 6.88
CA LEU A 57 -8.26 8.68 6.18
C LEU A 57 -7.13 9.06 7.15
N SER A 58 -5.96 8.43 7.02
CA SER A 58 -4.74 8.96 7.62
C SER A 58 -4.35 10.28 6.93
N HIS A 59 -3.55 11.14 7.55
CA HIS A 59 -3.13 12.41 6.96
C HIS A 59 -2.44 12.21 5.61
N ARG A 60 -1.68 11.12 5.47
CA ARG A 60 -1.05 10.75 4.19
C ARG A 60 -2.10 10.41 3.14
N GLU A 61 -3.09 9.59 3.49
CA GLU A 61 -4.19 9.22 2.59
C GLU A 61 -5.06 10.43 2.22
N TYR A 62 -5.36 11.30 3.18
CA TYR A 62 -6.09 12.55 2.97
C TYR A 62 -5.36 13.45 1.96
N ARG A 63 -4.06 13.73 2.17
CA ARG A 63 -3.27 14.55 1.24
C ARG A 63 -3.24 13.96 -0.17
N ASN A 64 -3.04 12.65 -0.28
CA ASN A 64 -3.07 11.98 -1.59
C ASN A 64 -4.44 12.14 -2.26
N THR A 65 -5.53 11.99 -1.49
CA THR A 65 -6.90 12.14 -2.00
C THR A 65 -7.16 13.56 -2.49
N VAL A 66 -6.77 14.58 -1.72
CA VAL A 66 -6.91 15.99 -2.11
C VAL A 66 -6.11 16.25 -3.40
N ARG A 67 -4.84 15.82 -3.45
CA ARG A 67 -4.00 15.95 -4.65
C ARG A 67 -4.64 15.29 -5.87
N ASP A 68 -5.13 14.06 -5.72
CA ASP A 68 -5.65 13.28 -6.84
C ASP A 68 -7.02 13.82 -7.32
N LEU A 69 -7.83 14.40 -6.44
CA LEU A 69 -9.14 14.97 -6.79
C LEU A 69 -9.04 16.36 -7.44
N PHE A 70 -8.20 17.25 -6.90
CA PHE A 70 -8.14 18.65 -7.33
C PHE A 70 -6.98 18.93 -8.31
N GLY A 71 -6.06 17.98 -8.47
CA GLY A 71 -4.92 18.10 -9.40
C GLY A 71 -3.90 19.17 -8.97
N TRP A 72 -4.00 19.68 -7.75
CA TRP A 72 -3.05 20.64 -7.21
C TRP A 72 -1.73 19.93 -6.87
N GLY A 73 -0.62 20.64 -7.06
CA GLY A 73 0.69 20.19 -6.55
C GLY A 73 0.65 19.98 -5.04
N ASP A 74 1.74 19.47 -4.45
CA ASP A 74 1.81 19.09 -3.02
C ASP A 74 1.17 20.18 -2.14
N VAL A 75 -0.07 19.93 -1.71
CA VAL A 75 -0.77 20.84 -0.80
C VAL A 75 0.02 20.75 0.49
N GLU A 76 0.61 21.87 0.91
CA GLU A 76 1.29 21.99 2.20
C GLU A 76 0.43 21.30 3.25
N ALA A 77 1.01 20.32 3.94
CA ALA A 77 0.27 19.55 4.91
C ALA A 77 -0.26 20.52 5.96
N ALA A 78 -1.58 20.67 6.04
CA ALA A 78 -2.18 21.43 7.12
C ALA A 78 -1.67 20.86 8.45
N PRO A 79 -1.45 21.71 9.48
CA PRO A 79 -0.81 21.31 10.73
C PRO A 79 -1.76 20.48 11.60
N PHE A 80 -2.08 19.28 11.13
CA PHE A 80 -2.93 18.34 11.82
C PHE A 80 -2.23 17.79 13.05
N ALA A 81 -2.99 17.55 14.12
CA ALA A 81 -2.54 16.71 15.23
C ALA A 81 -2.11 15.35 14.67
N PRO A 82 -0.98 14.77 15.12
CA PRO A 82 -0.39 13.60 14.47
C PRO A 82 -1.27 12.37 14.55
N ASP A 83 -1.20 11.52 13.52
CA ASP A 83 -1.82 10.20 13.54
C ASP A 83 -1.05 9.25 14.47
N PRO A 84 -1.75 8.38 15.23
CA PRO A 84 -1.09 7.33 15.98
C PRO A 84 -0.46 6.33 15.03
N THR A 85 0.77 5.90 15.34
CA THR A 85 1.44 4.81 14.63
C THR A 85 1.49 3.59 15.54
N VAL A 86 0.94 2.47 15.07
CA VAL A 86 0.92 1.19 15.79
C VAL A 86 1.48 0.09 14.90
N HIS A 87 2.46 -0.65 15.42
CA HIS A 87 3.21 -1.66 14.66
C HIS A 87 3.80 -1.15 13.33
N GLY A 88 4.07 0.15 13.22
CA GLY A 88 4.58 0.80 12.00
C GLY A 88 3.49 1.23 11.01
N PHE A 89 2.21 1.05 11.34
CA PHE A 89 1.07 1.45 10.53
C PHE A 89 0.38 2.66 11.14
N ASP A 90 -0.01 3.61 10.29
CA ASP A 90 -0.69 4.86 10.65
C ASP A 90 -2.17 4.87 10.21
N ASN A 91 -2.71 3.71 9.82
CA ASN A 91 -4.06 3.58 9.28
C ASN A 91 -4.97 2.65 10.10
N GLU A 92 -4.62 2.45 11.39
CA GLU A 92 -5.35 1.57 12.29
C GLU A 92 -6.73 2.14 12.65
N ALA A 93 -7.79 1.44 12.25
CA ALA A 93 -9.16 1.96 12.33
C ALA A 93 -9.63 2.28 13.77
N SER A 94 -9.18 1.51 14.76
CA SER A 94 -9.56 1.70 16.17
C SER A 94 -8.92 2.93 16.82
N LEU A 95 -7.87 3.48 16.21
CA LEU A 95 -7.07 4.57 16.79
C LEU A 95 -7.17 5.87 16.00
N LEU A 96 -7.60 5.81 14.74
CA LEU A 96 -7.91 7.00 13.94
C LEU A 96 -9.22 7.66 14.39
N VAL A 97 -9.17 8.26 15.57
CA VAL A 97 -10.28 9.01 16.17
C VAL A 97 -10.18 10.48 15.75
N VAL A 98 -11.34 11.13 15.61
CA VAL A 98 -11.43 12.58 15.39
C VAL A 98 -11.62 13.26 16.74
N SER A 99 -10.57 13.93 17.24
CA SER A 99 -10.69 14.79 18.42
C SER A 99 -11.33 16.14 18.03
N PRO A 100 -11.88 16.91 19.00
CA PRO A 100 -12.42 18.24 18.71
C PRO A 100 -11.42 19.16 18.01
N LEU A 101 -10.17 19.20 18.49
CA LEU A 101 -9.09 19.96 17.86
C LEU A 101 -8.82 19.50 16.42
N LEU A 102 -8.79 18.19 16.19
CA LEU A 102 -8.54 17.65 14.85
C LEU A 102 -9.70 17.99 13.90
N ALA A 103 -10.94 17.98 14.39
CA ALA A 103 -12.10 18.42 13.61
C ALA A 103 -11.96 19.89 13.18
N GLU A 104 -11.57 20.78 14.09
CA GLU A 104 -11.32 22.20 13.78
C GLU A 104 -10.21 22.37 12.74
N GLN A 105 -9.12 21.60 12.85
CA GLN A 105 -8.02 21.64 11.88
C GLN A 105 -8.44 21.15 10.49
N TYR A 106 -9.27 20.09 10.41
CA TYR A 106 -9.81 19.63 9.13
C TYR A 106 -10.76 20.65 8.51
N MET A 107 -11.58 21.32 9.32
CA MET A 107 -12.46 22.40 8.83
C MET A 107 -11.64 23.56 8.26
N ALA A 108 -10.63 24.05 8.99
CA ALA A 108 -9.76 25.12 8.51
C ALA A 108 -8.99 24.72 7.24
N ALA A 109 -8.52 23.47 7.16
CA ALA A 109 -7.89 22.96 5.94
C ALA A 109 -8.85 22.91 4.76
N ALA A 110 -10.10 22.49 4.97
CA ALA A 110 -11.12 22.44 3.92
C ALA A 110 -11.51 23.85 3.43
N GLU A 111 -11.63 24.82 4.33
CA GLU A 111 -11.87 26.22 3.98
C GLU A 111 -10.71 26.79 3.15
N GLY A 112 -9.47 26.57 3.61
CA GLY A 112 -8.28 26.99 2.86
C GLY A 112 -8.19 26.35 1.48
N LEU A 113 -8.57 25.08 1.34
CA LEU A 113 -8.66 24.41 0.04
C LEU A 113 -9.76 25.03 -0.84
N ALA A 114 -10.89 25.44 -0.28
CA ALA A 114 -12.00 26.02 -1.06
C ALA A 114 -11.70 27.43 -1.61
N GLU A 115 -10.69 28.11 -1.08
CA GLU A 115 -10.27 29.45 -1.52
C GLU A 115 -9.22 29.43 -2.66
N VAL A 116 -8.66 28.26 -2.99
CA VAL A 116 -7.66 28.08 -4.07
C VAL A 116 -8.34 27.89 -5.43
#